data_AF-A0A292EC22-F1
#
_entry.id   AF-A0A292EC22-F1
#
_cell.length_a   1.000
_cell.length_b   1.000
_cell.length_c   1.000
_cell.angle_alpha   90.00
_cell.angle_beta   90.00
_cell.angle_gamma   90.00
#
_symmetry.space_group_name_H-M   'P 1'
#
loop_
_entity.id
_entity.type
_entity.pdbx_description
1 polymer ?
#
loop_
_entity_poly.entity_id
_entity_poly.type
_entity_poly.pdbx_seq_one_letter_code
_entity_poly.pdbx_strand_id
1 'polypeptide(L)'
;METVHRLLHAAREALDLSQTDVAKATSISTRTIHRMESEQGIVGFDILGRLRSHFESLGVTLVAPVEREKWAITFSTELAPLPSPDAADDLYHPVPGRVLRAARVLAGLTQAELAARSSIAHTTVRRLERGGKVGAEKVYLLQRAIEEQGVEFLKPLRERPSWTLRR
;
A
#
# COMPACT_ATOMS: atom_id res chain seq x y z
N MET A 1 -1.62 8.57 -15.37
CA MET A 1 -1.79 7.10 -15.52
C MET A 1 -0.79 6.33 -14.67
N GLU A 2 0.49 6.72 -14.65
CA GLU A 2 1.54 6.13 -13.79
C GLU A 2 1.11 5.94 -12.33
N THR A 3 0.52 6.97 -11.71
CA THR A 3 0.05 6.91 -10.31
C THR A 3 -1.04 5.86 -10.08
N VAL A 4 -1.97 5.69 -11.03
CA VAL A 4 -3.05 4.69 -10.92
C VAL A 4 -2.50 3.28 -11.06
N HIS A 5 -1.56 3.05 -11.99
CA HIS A 5 -0.90 1.76 -12.13
C HIS A 5 -0.11 1.40 -10.87
N ARG A 6 0.60 2.37 -10.27
CA ARG A 6 1.28 2.18 -8.98
C ARG A 6 0.31 1.92 -7.83
N LEU A 7 -0.85 2.58 -7.78
CA LEU A 7 -1.89 2.28 -6.79
C LEU A 7 -2.42 0.86 -6.92
N LEU A 8 -2.66 0.38 -8.14
CA LEU A 8 -3.11 -0.99 -8.39
C LEU A 8 -2.03 -2.01 -8.00
N HIS A 9 -0.77 -1.72 -8.30
CA HIS A 9 0.36 -2.53 -7.85
C HIS A 9 0.44 -2.54 -6.31
N ALA A 10 0.32 -1.39 -5.67
CA ALA A 10 0.34 -1.27 -4.21
C ALA A 10 -0.82 -2.02 -3.55
N ALA A 11 -2.02 -1.99 -4.14
CA ALA A 11 -3.17 -2.77 -3.71
C ALA A 11 -2.87 -4.28 -3.74
N ARG A 12 -2.35 -4.78 -4.87
CA ARG A 12 -1.95 -6.19 -5.01
C ARG A 12 -0.93 -6.60 -3.94
N GLU A 13 0.09 -5.78 -3.73
CA GLU A 13 1.17 -6.05 -2.78
C GLU A 13 0.68 -6.01 -1.32
N ALA A 14 -0.20 -5.07 -0.94
CA ALA A 14 -0.78 -5.05 0.41
C ALA A 14 -1.62 -6.29 0.73
N LEU A 15 -2.31 -6.84 -0.28
CA LEU A 15 -3.10 -8.06 -0.18
C LEU A 15 -2.25 -9.34 -0.24
N ASP A 16 -0.94 -9.21 -0.52
CA ASP A 16 -0.01 -10.33 -0.73
C ASP A 16 -0.43 -11.28 -1.87
N LEU A 17 -1.09 -10.74 -2.90
CA LEU A 17 -1.55 -11.50 -4.05
C LEU A 17 -0.45 -11.60 -5.12
N SER A 18 -0.32 -12.76 -5.76
CA SER A 18 0.52 -12.87 -6.96
C SER A 18 -0.18 -12.27 -8.18
N GLN A 19 0.59 -11.94 -9.23
CA GLN A 19 0.00 -11.54 -10.52
C GLN A 19 -0.91 -12.63 -11.10
N THR A 20 -0.63 -13.90 -10.80
CA THR A 20 -1.44 -15.05 -11.24
C THR A 20 -2.78 -15.09 -10.53
N ASP A 21 -2.82 -14.76 -9.24
CA ASP A 21 -4.07 -14.76 -8.46
C ASP A 21 -5.02 -13.67 -8.98
N VAL A 22 -4.48 -12.46 -9.20
CA VAL A 22 -5.25 -11.36 -9.78
C VAL A 22 -5.71 -11.72 -11.20
N ALA A 23 -4.82 -12.27 -12.03
CA ALA A 23 -5.17 -12.68 -13.40
C ALA A 23 -6.35 -13.64 -13.45
N LYS A 24 -6.35 -14.66 -12.58
CA LYS A 24 -7.45 -15.63 -12.45
C LYS A 24 -8.74 -14.96 -11.98
N ALA A 25 -8.66 -14.10 -10.97
CA ALA A 25 -9.84 -13.45 -10.40
C ALA A 25 -10.49 -12.44 -11.35
N THR A 26 -9.70 -11.74 -12.17
CA THR A 26 -10.21 -10.65 -13.02
C THR A 26 -10.33 -11.03 -14.50
N SER A 27 -9.97 -12.27 -14.88
CA SER A 27 -9.88 -12.71 -16.27
C SER A 27 -8.99 -11.80 -17.14
N ILE A 28 -7.91 -11.26 -16.56
CA ILE A 28 -6.93 -10.43 -17.24
C ILE A 28 -5.63 -11.24 -17.36
N SER A 29 -4.92 -11.14 -18.47
CA SER A 29 -3.66 -11.89 -18.62
C SER A 29 -2.59 -11.41 -17.63
N THR A 30 -1.78 -12.33 -17.11
CA THR A 30 -0.61 -12.01 -16.27
C THR A 30 0.37 -11.08 -17.00
N ARG A 31 0.50 -11.23 -18.32
CA ARG A 31 1.28 -10.33 -19.17
C ARG A 31 0.78 -8.89 -19.09
N THR A 32 -0.54 -8.67 -19.15
CA THR A 32 -1.14 -7.33 -19.04
C THR A 32 -0.89 -6.71 -17.67
N ILE A 33 -1.05 -7.51 -16.59
CA ILE A 33 -0.77 -7.07 -15.22
C ILE A 33 0.70 -6.69 -15.07
N HIS A 34 1.61 -7.56 -15.52
CA HIS A 34 3.05 -7.27 -15.51
C HIS A 34 3.37 -5.98 -16.28
N ARG A 35 2.79 -5.81 -17.47
CA ARG A 35 2.97 -4.62 -18.31
C ARG A 35 2.54 -3.34 -17.58
N MET A 36 1.42 -3.39 -16.86
CA MET A 36 0.91 -2.29 -16.05
C MET A 36 1.85 -1.96 -14.89
N GLU A 37 2.30 -2.99 -14.17
CA GLU A 37 3.17 -2.85 -12.99
C GLU A 37 4.59 -2.40 -13.35
N SER A 38 5.07 -2.72 -14.54
CA SER A 38 6.35 -2.24 -15.09
C SER A 38 6.24 -0.90 -15.80
N GLU A 39 5.08 -0.23 -15.73
CA GLU A 39 4.80 1.05 -16.39
C GLU A 39 4.97 1.02 -17.92
N GLN A 40 4.87 -0.17 -18.50
CA GLN A 40 5.00 -0.40 -19.93
C GLN A 40 3.64 -0.25 -20.63
N GLY A 41 3.44 0.91 -21.25
CA GLY A 41 2.31 1.13 -22.15
C GLY A 41 0.96 1.37 -21.46
N ILE A 42 -0.05 1.57 -22.31
CA ILE A 42 -1.38 2.02 -21.90
C ILE A 42 -2.29 0.80 -21.69
N VAL A 43 -3.10 0.86 -20.64
CA VAL A 43 -4.09 -0.16 -20.29
C VAL A 43 -5.48 0.43 -20.49
N GLY A 44 -6.40 -0.35 -21.04
CA GLY A 44 -7.78 0.08 -21.25
C GLY A 44 -8.53 0.35 -19.95
N PHE A 45 -9.49 1.27 -20.00
CA PHE A 45 -10.33 1.62 -18.83
C PHE A 45 -11.15 0.43 -18.31
N ASP A 46 -11.50 -0.52 -19.18
CA ASP A 46 -12.22 -1.74 -18.80
C ASP A 46 -11.37 -2.63 -17.87
N ILE A 47 -10.09 -2.78 -18.18
CA ILE A 47 -9.13 -3.55 -17.38
C ILE A 47 -8.93 -2.88 -16.02
N LEU A 48 -8.74 -1.55 -16.02
CA LEU A 48 -8.60 -0.77 -14.78
C LEU A 48 -9.86 -0.87 -13.91
N GLY A 49 -11.05 -0.83 -14.51
CA GLY A 49 -12.32 -1.02 -13.83
C GLY A 49 -12.43 -2.38 -13.15
N ARG A 50 -12.10 -3.47 -13.86
CA ARG A 50 -12.12 -4.83 -13.30
C ARG A 50 -11.15 -5.00 -12.13
N LEU A 51 -9.93 -4.48 -12.26
CA LEU A 51 -8.93 -4.53 -11.18
C LEU A 51 -9.39 -3.74 -9.96
N ARG A 52 -9.92 -2.52 -10.18
CA ARG A 52 -10.45 -1.69 -9.09
C ARG A 52 -11.58 -2.39 -8.34
N SER A 53 -12.57 -2.94 -9.05
CA SER A 53 -13.69 -3.65 -8.42
C SER A 53 -13.23 -4.89 -7.66
N HIS A 54 -12.24 -5.61 -8.16
CA HIS A 54 -11.69 -6.78 -7.46
C HIS A 54 -10.95 -6.40 -6.17
N PHE A 55 -10.12 -5.36 -6.19
CA PHE A 55 -9.44 -4.90 -4.97
C PHE A 55 -10.43 -4.29 -3.97
N GLU A 56 -11.45 -3.60 -4.44
CA GLU A 56 -12.52 -3.05 -3.60
C GLU A 56 -13.28 -4.15 -2.87
N SER A 57 -13.58 -5.28 -3.54
CA SER A 57 -14.21 -6.42 -2.88
C SER A 57 -13.31 -7.13 -1.87
N LEU A 58 -12.01 -6.83 -1.86
CA LEU A 58 -11.03 -7.34 -0.89
C LEU A 58 -10.68 -6.30 0.20
N GLY A 59 -11.40 -5.17 0.24
CA GLY A 59 -11.21 -4.14 1.26
C GLY A 59 -10.16 -3.08 0.92
N VAL A 60 -9.77 -2.96 -0.35
CA VAL A 60 -8.84 -1.93 -0.83
C VAL A 60 -9.53 -1.03 -1.86
N THR A 61 -9.77 0.23 -1.50
CA THR A 61 -10.46 1.18 -2.38
C THR A 61 -9.47 2.18 -2.96
N LEU A 62 -9.50 2.36 -4.28
CA LEU A 62 -8.76 3.43 -4.95
C LEU A 62 -9.67 4.66 -5.05
N VAL A 63 -9.21 5.77 -4.51
CA VAL A 63 -9.91 7.06 -4.49
C VAL A 63 -9.28 7.97 -5.53
N ALA A 64 -10.10 8.41 -6.48
CA ALA A 64 -9.69 9.37 -7.49
C ALA A 64 -9.51 10.76 -6.86
N PRO A 65 -8.57 11.57 -7.37
CA PRO A 65 -8.36 12.93 -6.90
C PRO A 65 -9.62 13.76 -7.15
N VAL A 66 -10.11 14.43 -6.10
CA VAL A 66 -11.18 15.44 -6.22
C VAL A 66 -10.54 16.81 -6.06
N GLU A 67 -10.77 17.70 -7.02
CA GLU A 67 -10.21 19.06 -7.08
C GLU A 67 -8.66 19.12 -7.02
N ARG A 68 -8.10 19.35 -5.83
CA ARG A 68 -6.67 19.51 -5.53
C ARG A 68 -6.09 18.33 -4.75
N GLU A 69 -6.88 17.31 -4.45
CA GLU A 69 -6.39 16.14 -3.75
C GLU A 69 -5.55 15.26 -4.67
N LYS A 70 -4.60 14.53 -4.07
CA LYS A 70 -3.78 13.52 -4.74
C LYS A 70 -4.56 12.21 -4.88
N TRP A 71 -4.07 11.32 -5.73
CA TRP A 71 -4.59 9.95 -5.80
C TRP A 71 -4.40 9.25 -4.46
N ALA A 72 -5.38 8.45 -4.04
CA ALA A 72 -5.30 7.77 -2.76
C ALA A 72 -5.72 6.30 -2.82
N ILE A 73 -5.21 5.52 -1.87
CA ILE A 73 -5.62 4.14 -1.58
C ILE A 73 -6.05 4.06 -0.12
N THR A 74 -7.26 3.55 0.11
CA THR A 74 -7.86 3.33 1.42
C THR A 74 -7.92 1.84 1.72
N PHE A 75 -7.70 1.50 2.99
CA PHE A 75 -7.76 0.12 3.49
C PHE A 75 -8.92 0.00 4.48
N SER A 76 -9.71 -1.07 4.34
CA SER A 76 -10.74 -1.42 5.33
C SER A 76 -10.11 -1.72 6.70
N THR A 77 -10.90 -1.55 7.76
CA THR A 77 -10.51 -1.90 9.13
C THR A 77 -10.16 -3.36 9.29
N GLU A 78 -10.80 -4.24 8.52
CA GLU A 78 -10.53 -5.68 8.53
C GLU A 78 -9.13 -6.00 7.98
N LEU A 79 -8.72 -5.28 6.94
CA LEU A 79 -7.42 -5.48 6.30
C LEU A 79 -6.29 -4.76 7.05
N ALA A 80 -6.58 -3.58 7.59
CA ALA A 80 -5.66 -2.75 8.33
C ALA A 80 -6.33 -2.30 9.64
N PRO A 81 -6.13 -3.04 10.75
CA PRO A 81 -6.77 -2.71 12.02
C PRO A 81 -6.34 -1.32 12.50
N LEU A 82 -7.22 -0.70 13.27
CA LEU A 82 -6.93 0.55 13.94
C LEU A 82 -5.77 0.35 14.92
N PRO A 83 -4.92 1.38 15.13
CA PRO A 83 -3.88 1.30 16.14
C PRO A 83 -4.53 0.98 17.49
N SER A 84 -4.02 -0.06 18.16
CA SER A 84 -4.48 -0.43 19.50
C SER A 84 -4.18 0.71 20.47
N PRO A 85 -5.08 1.05 21.41
CA PRO A 85 -4.84 2.06 22.44
C PRO A 85 -3.87 1.57 23.53
N ASP A 86 -2.98 0.63 23.21
CA ASP A 86 -2.03 0.09 24.17
C ASP A 86 -0.96 1.15 24.43
N ALA A 87 -0.67 1.46 25.70
CA ALA A 87 0.12 2.65 26.08
C ALA A 87 1.56 2.67 25.49
N ALA A 88 2.10 1.52 25.08
CA ALA A 88 3.39 1.42 24.39
C ALA A 88 3.31 1.78 22.88
N ASP A 89 2.13 1.64 22.28
CA ASP A 89 1.83 2.00 20.89
C ASP A 89 1.38 3.46 20.75
N ASP A 90 0.97 4.13 21.83
CA ASP A 90 0.46 5.51 21.81
C ASP A 90 1.49 6.55 21.35
N LEU A 91 2.80 6.34 21.58
CA LEU A 91 3.81 7.30 21.15
C LEU A 91 4.05 7.27 19.63
N TYR A 92 3.86 6.12 18.99
CA TYR A 92 4.27 5.89 17.60
C TYR A 92 3.12 5.54 16.66
N HIS A 93 1.97 5.06 17.17
CA HIS A 93 0.81 4.57 16.41
C HIS A 93 1.23 3.74 15.19
N PRO A 94 1.80 2.53 15.41
CA PRO A 94 2.47 1.80 14.36
C PRO A 94 1.54 1.49 13.19
N VAL A 95 1.97 1.89 11.99
CA VAL A 95 1.27 1.60 10.74
C VAL A 95 1.29 0.08 10.50
N PRO A 96 0.15 -0.54 10.14
CA PRO A 96 0.11 -1.96 9.80
C PRO A 96 1.08 -2.33 8.67
N GLY A 97 1.71 -3.51 8.77
CA GLY A 97 2.71 -3.98 7.79
C GLY A 97 2.23 -3.97 6.34
N ARG A 98 0.96 -4.32 6.11
CA ARG A 98 0.34 -4.29 4.77
C ARG A 98 0.25 -2.88 4.19
N VAL A 99 -0.05 -1.90 5.03
CA VAL A 99 -0.10 -0.47 4.66
C VAL A 99 1.31 0.04 4.35
N LEU A 100 2.32 -0.33 5.15
CA LEU A 100 3.73 -0.01 4.85
C LEU A 100 4.17 -0.60 3.50
N ARG A 101 3.79 -1.84 3.21
CA ARG A 101 4.11 -2.51 1.94
C ARG A 101 3.49 -1.79 0.75
N ALA A 102 2.21 -1.43 0.83
CA ALA A 102 1.55 -0.62 -0.19
C ALA A 102 2.26 0.73 -0.36
N ALA A 103 2.58 1.41 0.75
CA ALA A 103 3.23 2.71 0.73
C ALA A 103 4.63 2.65 0.08
N ARG A 104 5.39 1.59 0.34
CA ARG A 104 6.68 1.34 -0.30
C ARG A 104 6.54 1.21 -1.82
N VAL A 105 5.58 0.42 -2.28
CA VAL A 105 5.31 0.23 -3.72
C VAL A 105 4.83 1.54 -4.34
N LEU A 106 3.97 2.26 -3.63
CA LEU A 106 3.52 3.59 -4.03
C LEU A 106 4.67 4.56 -4.15
N ALA A 107 5.68 4.50 -3.28
CA ALA A 107 6.89 5.32 -3.35
C ALA A 107 7.82 4.91 -4.50
N GLY A 108 7.63 3.72 -5.10
CA GLY A 108 8.50 3.17 -6.14
C GLY A 108 9.77 2.54 -5.57
N LEU A 109 9.75 2.11 -4.30
CA LEU A 109 10.90 1.54 -3.62
C LEU A 109 10.85 0.01 -3.58
N THR A 110 12.01 -0.62 -3.71
CA THR A 110 12.24 -2.02 -3.34
C THR A 110 12.42 -2.16 -1.82
N GLN A 111 12.28 -3.39 -1.30
CA GLN A 111 12.54 -3.66 0.13
C GLN A 111 13.99 -3.33 0.51
N ALA A 112 14.94 -3.55 -0.40
CA ALA A 112 16.36 -3.27 -0.19
C ALA A 112 16.63 -1.76 -0.12
N GLU A 113 16.01 -0.97 -0.99
CA GLU A 113 16.15 0.49 -0.95
C GLU A 113 15.51 1.08 0.30
N LEU A 114 14.33 0.60 0.71
CA LEU A 114 13.70 1.03 1.95
C LEU A 114 14.57 0.68 3.17
N ALA A 115 15.15 -0.52 3.19
CA ALA A 115 16.08 -0.95 4.24
C ALA A 115 17.30 -0.02 4.35
N ALA A 116 17.93 0.29 3.21
CA ALA A 116 19.07 1.21 3.15
C ALA A 116 18.71 2.62 3.64
N ARG A 117 17.58 3.16 3.19
CA ARG A 117 17.12 4.52 3.57
C ARG A 117 16.73 4.64 5.04
N SER A 118 16.12 3.59 5.59
CA SER A 118 15.68 3.55 7.00
C SER A 118 16.75 3.05 7.97
N SER A 119 17.94 2.67 7.48
CA SER A 119 19.00 2.05 8.27
C SER A 119 18.53 0.82 9.07
N ILE A 120 17.54 0.09 8.53
CA ILE A 120 16.95 -1.11 9.13
C ILE A 120 17.32 -2.32 8.28
N ALA A 121 17.68 -3.42 8.94
CA ALA A 121 18.05 -4.65 8.24
C ALA A 121 16.92 -5.13 7.30
N HIS A 122 17.27 -5.57 6.09
CA HIS A 122 16.33 -6.05 5.08
C HIS A 122 15.38 -7.15 5.60
N THR A 123 15.88 -8.05 6.46
CA THR A 123 15.07 -9.10 7.10
C THR A 123 14.02 -8.54 8.07
N THR A 124 14.30 -7.40 8.69
CA THR A 124 13.36 -6.68 9.57
C THR A 124 12.28 -5.99 8.75
N VAL A 125 12.63 -5.33 7.64
CA VAL A 125 11.66 -4.76 6.70
C VAL A 125 10.70 -5.84 6.19
N ARG A 126 11.23 -6.97 5.72
CA ARG A 126 10.42 -8.10 5.26
C ARG A 126 9.48 -8.64 6.35
N ARG A 127 9.95 -8.70 7.60
CA ARG A 127 9.14 -9.16 8.75
C ARG A 127 8.03 -8.17 9.07
N LEU A 128 8.35 -6.88 9.08
CA LEU A 128 7.40 -5.78 9.29
C LEU A 128 6.28 -5.81 8.26
N GLU A 129 6.61 -5.89 6.97
CA GLU A 129 5.61 -5.89 5.89
C GLU A 129 4.65 -7.09 5.94
N ARG A 130 5.08 -8.20 6.57
CA ARG A 130 4.25 -9.40 6.79
C ARG A 130 3.40 -9.35 8.06
N GLY A 131 3.42 -8.24 8.80
CA GLY A 131 2.70 -8.10 10.06
C GLY A 131 3.38 -8.77 11.25
N GLY A 132 4.68 -9.07 11.15
CA GLY A 132 5.45 -9.56 12.29
C GLY A 132 5.59 -8.48 13.37
N LYS A 133 5.53 -8.89 14.65
CA LYS A 133 5.73 -7.98 15.78
C LYS A 133 7.17 -7.48 15.81
N VAL A 134 7.34 -6.18 15.65
CA VAL A 134 8.62 -5.46 15.72
C VAL A 134 8.35 -4.15 16.47
N GLY A 135 9.35 -3.62 17.17
CA GLY A 135 9.18 -2.38 17.95
C GLY A 135 8.65 -1.21 17.11
N ALA A 136 7.73 -0.45 17.70
CA ALA A 136 7.02 0.65 17.03
C ALA A 136 7.97 1.75 16.50
N GLU A 137 9.12 1.95 17.14
CA GLU A 137 10.20 2.82 16.66
C GLU A 137 10.65 2.46 15.24
N LYS A 138 10.82 1.17 14.93
CA LYS A 138 11.26 0.72 13.61
C LYS A 138 10.17 0.90 12.55
N VAL A 139 8.92 0.71 12.95
CA VAL A 139 7.75 1.01 12.10
C VAL A 139 7.76 2.50 11.72
N TYR A 140 7.98 3.36 12.71
CA TYR A 140 8.06 4.80 12.52
C TYR A 140 9.21 5.19 11.58
N LEU A 141 10.41 4.63 11.75
CA LEU A 141 11.54 4.90 10.84
C LEU A 141 11.24 4.51 9.38
N LEU A 142 10.57 3.37 9.15
CA LEU A 142 10.13 2.98 7.81
C LEU A 142 9.10 3.97 7.25
N GLN A 143 8.11 4.35 8.05
CA GLN A 143 7.09 5.32 7.66
C GLN A 143 7.74 6.63 7.24
N ARG A 144 8.65 7.18 8.05
CA ARG A 144 9.36 8.44 7.76
C ARG A 144 10.17 8.37 6.46
N ALA A 145 10.91 7.29 6.25
CA ALA A 145 11.68 7.11 5.02
C ALA A 145 10.79 7.05 3.75
N ILE A 146 9.56 6.54 3.88
CA ILE A 146 8.57 6.52 2.79
C ILE A 146 7.93 7.91 2.60
N GLU A 147 7.61 8.62 3.69
CA GLU A 147 7.09 10.00 3.63
C GLU A 147 8.05 10.96 2.93
N GLU A 148 9.35 10.79 3.13
CA GLU A 148 10.40 11.53 2.43
C GLU A 148 10.41 11.28 0.90
N GLN A 149 9.79 10.20 0.42
CA GLN A 149 9.58 9.95 -1.01
C GLN A 149 8.25 10.53 -1.55
N GLY A 150 7.52 11.28 -0.73
CA GLY A 150 6.30 12.01 -1.10
C GLY A 150 5.01 11.20 -0.97
N VAL A 151 5.03 10.05 -0.26
CA VAL A 151 3.82 9.30 0.10
C VAL A 151 3.33 9.75 1.47
N GLU A 152 2.09 10.21 1.55
CA GLU A 152 1.52 10.70 2.81
C GLU A 152 0.66 9.61 3.47
N PHE A 153 0.89 9.33 4.75
CA PHE A 153 0.06 8.43 5.56
C PHE A 153 -1.00 9.24 6.30
N LEU A 154 -2.27 8.98 5.98
CA LEU A 154 -3.38 9.51 6.77
C LEU A 154 -3.85 8.44 7.74
N LYS A 155 -3.75 8.79 9.02
CA LYS A 155 -4.22 7.95 10.12
C LYS A 155 -5.75 7.87 10.11
N PRO A 156 -6.32 6.72 10.53
CA PRO A 156 -7.75 6.63 10.74
C PRO A 156 -8.19 7.61 11.83
N LEU A 157 -9.24 8.38 11.55
CA LEU A 157 -9.90 9.26 12.52
C LEU A 157 -11.22 8.63 12.95
N ARG A 158 -11.82 9.09 14.06
CA ARG A 158 -13.13 8.59 14.53
C ARG A 158 -14.20 8.64 13.43
N GLU A 159 -14.15 9.66 12.58
CA GLU A 159 -15.10 9.88 11.47
C GLU A 159 -14.75 9.07 10.20
N ARG A 160 -13.50 8.60 10.08
CA ARG A 160 -12.97 7.84 8.95
C ARG A 160 -12.06 6.73 9.46
N PRO A 161 -12.62 5.57 9.84
CA PRO A 161 -11.87 4.51 10.50
C PRO A 161 -11.01 3.69 9.50
N SER A 162 -10.36 4.33 8.53
CA SER A 162 -9.57 3.65 7.50
C SER A 162 -8.21 4.29 7.34
N TRP A 163 -7.17 3.47 7.23
CA TRP A 163 -5.85 3.94 6.80
C TRP A 163 -5.93 4.41 5.35
N THR A 164 -5.33 5.56 5.04
CA THR A 164 -5.26 6.08 3.67
C THR A 164 -3.82 6.45 3.31
N LEU A 165 -3.38 6.13 2.10
CA LEU A 165 -2.11 6.60 1.54
C LEU A 165 -2.39 7.53 0.38
N ARG A 166 -1.66 8.65 0.28
CA ARG A 166 -1.80 9.63 -0.81
C ARG A 166 -0.47 9.84 -1.55
N ARG A 167 -0.52 9.95 -2.88
CA ARG A 167 0.62 10.33 -3.73
C ARG A 167 0.20 11.14 -4.96
#